data_AF-A0A959BP54-F1
#
_entry.id   AF-A0A959BP54-F1
#
_cell.length_a   1.000
_cell.length_b   1.000
_cell.length_c   1.000
_cell.angle_alpha   90.00
_cell.angle_beta   90.00
_cell.angle_gamma   90.00
#
_symmetry.space_group_name_H-M   'P 1'
#
loop_
_entity.id
_entity.type
_entity.pdbx_description
1 polymer ?
#
loop_
_entity_poly.entity_id
_entity_poly.type
_entity_poly.pdbx_seq_one_letter_code
_entity_poly.pdbx_strand_id
1 'polypeptide(L)' 'MPYAICIHEPGGLEVMKYEPIELPGPGEVLIRQTAIGLNFVDTYFGNKF' A
#
# COMPACT_ATOMS: atom_id res chain seq x y z
N MET A 1 -8.05 -13.59 -2.69
CA MET A 1 -7.76 -12.58 -1.67
C MET A 1 -6.95 -11.48 -2.35
N PRO A 2 -7.37 -10.20 -2.27
CA PRO A 2 -6.57 -9.10 -2.80
C PRO A 2 -5.28 -8.95 -1.99
N TYR A 3 -4.21 -8.50 -2.63
CA TYR A 3 -2.93 -8.21 -2.00
C TYR A 3 -2.56 -6.75 -2.24
N ALA A 4 -1.79 -6.18 -1.32
CA ALA A 4 -1.22 -4.85 -1.46
C ALA A 4 0.22 -4.81 -0.93
N ILE A 5 0.93 -3.73 -1.26
CA ILE A 5 2.15 -3.35 -0.54
C ILE A 5 1.72 -2.55 0.69
N CYS A 6 2.00 -3.10 1.87
CA CYS A 6 1.68 -2.52 3.17
C CYS A 6 2.97 -2.08 3.88
N ILE A 7 2.90 -0.95 4.58
CA ILE A 7 3.97 -0.42 5.42
C ILE A 7 3.38 -0.25 6.83
N HIS A 8 3.90 -1.01 7.80
CA HIS A 8 3.39 -1.01 9.18
C HIS A 8 4.23 -0.15 10.12
N GLU A 9 5.45 0.17 9.71
CA GLU A 9 6.41 0.98 10.47
C GLU A 9 7.29 1.79 9.51
N PRO A 10 7.83 2.94 9.96
CA PRO A 10 8.80 3.67 9.16
C PRO A 10 10.12 2.88 8.97
N GLY A 11 10.60 2.80 7.73
CA GLY A 11 11.89 2.28 7.30
C GLY A 11 12.13 2.50 5.79
N GLY A 12 13.15 1.85 5.25
CA GLY A 12 13.47 1.85 3.82
C GLY A 12 12.59 0.87 3.03
N LEU A 13 13.15 0.27 1.98
CA LEU A 13 12.39 -0.69 1.16
C LEU A 13 12.09 -2.01 1.90
N GLU A 14 12.87 -2.32 2.94
CA GLU A 14 12.75 -3.54 3.73
C GLU A 14 11.45 -3.62 4.54
N VAL A 15 10.78 -2.50 4.80
CA VAL A 15 9.50 -2.47 5.52
C VAL A 15 8.28 -2.64 4.60
N MET A 16 8.48 -2.65 3.27
CA MET A 16 7.41 -2.87 2.31
C MET A 16 7.03 -4.36 2.24
N LYS A 17 5.83 -4.71 2.68
CA LYS A 17 5.34 -6.10 2.72
C LYS A 17 4.25 -6.34 1.70
N TYR A 18 4.41 -7.37 0.88
CA TYR A 18 3.36 -7.84 -0.02
C TYR A 18 2.50 -8.88 0.71
N GLU A 19 1.29 -8.48 1.09
CA GLU A 19 0.44 -9.27 1.99
C GLU A 19 -1.05 -9.17 1.62
N PRO A 20 -1.87 -10.15 2.02
CA PRO A 20 -3.30 -10.12 1.75
C PRO A 20 -3.97 -9.01 2.57
N ILE A 21 -4.98 -8.37 1.98
CA ILE A 21 -5.79 -7.33 2.65
C ILE A 21 -7.26 -7.72 2.71
N GLU A 22 -7.99 -7.09 3.62
CA GLU A 22 -9.45 -7.21 3.70
C GLU A 22 -10.14 -6.35 2.64
N LEU A 23 -11.38 -6.72 2.31
CA LEU A 23 -12.18 -5.97 1.33
C LEU A 23 -12.89 -4.78 1.99
N PRO A 24 -13.13 -3.69 1.23
CA PRO A 24 -13.88 -2.52 1.69
C PRO A 24 -15.28 -2.86 2.21
N GLY A 25 -15.76 -2.04 3.14
CA GLY A 25 -17.06 -2.17 3.80
C GLY A 25 -18.19 -1.35 3.13
N PRO A 26 -19.37 -1.29 3.77
CA PRO A 26 -20.49 -0.51 3.27
C PRO A 26 -20.14 0.98 3.11
N GLY A 27 -20.43 1.54 1.94
CA GLY A 27 -20.16 2.95 1.62
C GLY A 27 -18.83 3.20 0.92
N GLU A 28 -17.99 2.18 0.75
CA GLU A 28 -16.72 2.26 0.03
C GLU A 28 -16.81 1.66 -1.37
N VAL A 29 -15.91 2.06 -2.27
CA VAL A 29 -15.83 1.51 -3.63
C VAL A 29 -14.70 0.49 -3.70
N LEU A 30 -14.99 -0.68 -4.28
CA LEU A 30 -13.99 -1.67 -4.62
C LEU A 30 -13.52 -1.50 -6.07
N ILE A 31 -12.24 -1.17 -6.25
CA ILE A 31 -11.62 -0.98 -7.57
C ILE A 31 -10.60 -2.08 -7.83
N ARG A 32 -10.72 -2.75 -8.99
CA ARG A 32 -9.67 -3.65 -9.50
C ARG A 32 -8.62 -2.85 -10.24
N GLN A 33 -7.50 -2.56 -9.57
CA GLN A 33 -6.35 -1.90 -10.18
C GLN A 33 -5.78 -2.76 -11.32
N THR A 34 -5.62 -2.18 -12.51
CA THR A 34 -4.96 -2.81 -13.68
C THR A 34 -3.61 -2.18 -14.00
N ALA A 35 -3.37 -0.98 -13.47
CA ALA A 35 -2.09 -0.28 -13.41
C ALA A 35 -2.05 0.58 -12.14
N ILE A 36 -0.84 0.83 -11.62
CA ILE A 36 -0.60 1.65 -10.42
C ILE A 36 0.53 2.62 -10.77
N GLY A 37 0.32 3.91 -10.56
CA GLY A 37 1.36 4.93 -10.76
C GLY A 37 2.33 4.97 -9.58
N LEU A 38 3.62 5.15 -9.86
CA LEU A 38 4.67 5.33 -8.85
C LEU A 38 5.14 6.78 -8.89
N ASN A 39 5.12 7.47 -7.75
CA ASN A 39 5.49 8.86 -7.59
C ASN A 39 6.62 9.00 -6.56
N PHE A 40 7.43 10.06 -6.67
CA PHE A 40 8.49 10.31 -5.69
C PHE A 40 7.98 10.47 -4.25
N VAL A 41 6.77 11.02 -4.08
CA VAL A 41 6.12 11.17 -2.77
C VAL A 41 5.90 9.84 -2.05
N ASP A 42 5.82 8.72 -2.79
CA ASP A 42 5.60 7.40 -2.22
C ASP A 42 6.77 6.98 -1.31
N THR A 43 7.96 7.52 -1.55
CA THR A 43 9.15 7.28 -0.71
C THR A 43 9.06 7.97 0.66
N TYR A 44 8.17 8.94 0.85
CA TYR A 44 8.09 9.69 2.10
C TYR A 44 7.29 8.95 3.18
N PHE A 45 6.39 8.03 2.80
CA PHE A 45 5.48 7.34 3.73
C PHE A 45 6.14 6.22 4.54
N GLY A 46 7.38 5.83 4.19
CA GLY A 46 8.20 4.90 4.97
C GLY A 46 9.39 5.57 5.67
N ASN A 47 9.91 6.68 5.19
CA ASN A 47 11.18 7.20 5.73
C ASN A 47 11.00 7.90 7.09
N LYS A 48 11.87 7.56 8.06
CA LYS A 48 12.16 8.47 9.20
C LYS A 48 13.17 9.50 8.70
N PHE A 49 12.75 10.75 8.56
CA PHE A 49 13.68 11.87 8.55
C PHE A 49 14.05 12.25 9.99
#